data_AF-A0AAI9C641-F1
#
_entry.id   AF-A0AAI9C641-F1
#
_cell.length_a   1.000
_cell.length_b   1.000
_cell.length_c   1.000
_cell.angle_alpha   90.00
_cell.angle_beta   90.00
_cell.angle_gamma   90.00
#
_symmetry.space_group_name_H-M   'P 1'
#
loop_
_entity.id
_entity.type
_entity.pdbx_description
1 polymer ?
#
loop_
_entity_poly.entity_id
_entity_poly.type
_entity_poly.pdbx_seq_one_letter_code
_entity_poly.pdbx_strand_id
1 'polypeptide(L)'
;MASLAYDLLMALIPGTAAGYYSGLLMAKLSKFNALKYEALRAIRSINYMGDASNTQIISSDKSEELHLIASELFLLKHKRAGVSLMEVNNELLNSIAACKHSAYPVDTFIKQISDWQARIRALKVGRRFFLPWGQI
;
A
#
# COMPACT_ATOMS: atom_id res chain seq x y z
N MET A 1 6.04 -5.86 52.92
CA MET A 1 5.23 -6.52 51.88
C MET A 1 4.40 -5.54 51.05
N ALA A 2 3.82 -4.47 51.62
CA ALA A 2 3.07 -3.46 50.85
C ALA A 2 3.92 -2.68 49.82
N SER A 3 5.21 -2.43 50.10
CA SER A 3 6.12 -1.72 49.18
C SER A 3 6.42 -2.52 47.91
N LEU A 4 6.71 -3.82 48.02
CA LEU A 4 6.98 -4.69 46.87
C LEU A 4 5.78 -4.79 45.91
N ALA A 5 4.56 -4.88 46.46
CA ALA A 5 3.34 -4.90 45.66
C ALA A 5 3.09 -3.56 44.94
N TYR A 6 3.37 -2.45 45.62
CA TYR A 6 3.28 -1.11 45.05
C TYR A 6 4.33 -0.88 43.96
N ASP A 7 5.58 -1.28 44.19
CA ASP A 7 6.67 -1.17 43.23
C ASP A 7 6.42 -2.06 41.99
N LEU A 8 5.89 -3.27 42.20
CA LEU A 8 5.47 -4.16 41.11
C LEU A 8 4.37 -3.52 40.26
N LEU A 9 3.33 -2.95 40.88
CA LEU A 9 2.24 -2.28 40.17
C LEU A 9 2.73 -1.03 39.41
N MET A 10 3.63 -0.26 40.03
CA MET A 10 4.25 0.91 39.40
C MET A 10 5.14 0.56 38.21
N ALA A 11 5.74 -0.64 38.19
CA ALA A 11 6.48 -1.15 37.03
C ALA A 11 5.56 -1.79 35.96
N LEU A 12 4.51 -2.49 36.39
CA LEU A 12 3.62 -3.26 35.52
C LEU A 12 2.72 -2.36 34.66
N ILE A 13 2.15 -1.30 35.24
CA ILE A 13 1.20 -0.43 34.53
C ILE A 13 1.86 0.31 33.35
N PRO A 14 3.03 0.96 33.51
CA PRO A 14 3.73 1.57 32.38
C PRO A 14 4.22 0.54 31.37
N GLY A 15 4.70 -0.62 31.84
CA GLY A 15 5.20 -1.70 30.97
C GLY A 15 4.11 -2.28 30.07
N THR A 16 2.93 -2.54 30.63
CA THR A 16 1.76 -3.03 29.87
C THR A 16 1.21 -1.97 28.92
N ALA A 17 1.13 -0.71 29.34
CA ALA A 17 0.70 0.39 28.48
C ALA A 17 1.65 0.60 27.28
N ALA A 18 2.96 0.57 27.52
CA ALA A 18 3.98 0.68 26.48
C ALA A 18 3.96 -0.52 25.52
N GLY A 19 3.79 -1.73 26.05
CA GLY A 19 3.65 -2.96 25.28
C GLY A 19 2.42 -2.94 24.38
N TYR A 20 1.26 -2.54 24.92
CA TYR A 20 0.01 -2.42 24.18
C TYR A 20 0.12 -1.39 23.05
N TYR A 21 0.66 -0.20 23.36
CA TYR A 21 0.85 0.85 22.36
C TYR A 21 1.79 0.39 21.22
N SER A 22 2.91 -0.24 21.57
CA SER A 22 3.88 -0.75 20.59
C SER A 22 3.26 -1.85 19.73
N GLY A 23 2.50 -2.77 20.33
CA GLY A 23 1.79 -3.83 19.60
C GLY A 23 0.77 -3.27 18.60
N LEU A 24 -0.02 -2.29 19.02
CA LEU A 24 -0.99 -1.61 18.15
C LEU A 24 -0.31 -0.90 16.97
N LEU A 25 0.83 -0.25 17.21
CA LEU A 25 1.62 0.40 16.16
C LEU A 25 2.17 -0.64 15.17
N MET A 26 2.75 -1.72 15.66
CA MET A 26 3.29 -2.77 14.78
C MET A 26 2.20 -3.47 13.98
N ALA A 27 1.02 -3.71 14.56
CA ALA A 27 -0.11 -4.28 13.82
C ALA A 27 -0.54 -3.40 12.65
N LYS A 28 -0.61 -2.08 12.87
CA LYS A 28 -0.97 -1.14 11.80
C LYS A 28 0.13 -0.98 10.75
N LEU A 29 1.41 -0.96 11.15
CA LEU A 29 2.54 -0.93 10.23
C LEU A 29 2.59 -2.20 9.36
N SER A 30 2.38 -3.36 9.99
CA SER A 30 2.27 -4.64 9.32
C SER A 30 1.13 -4.62 8.30
N LYS A 31 -0.07 -4.14 8.69
CA LYS A 31 -1.20 -4.02 7.77
C LYS A 31 -0.91 -3.07 6.61
N PHE A 32 -0.26 -1.94 6.84
CA PHE A 32 0.15 -1.03 5.76
C PHE A 32 1.11 -1.71 4.78
N ASN A 33 2.11 -2.43 5.28
CA ASN A 33 3.05 -3.15 4.43
C ASN A 33 2.36 -4.27 3.65
N ALA A 34 1.43 -4.99 4.27
CA ALA A 34 0.63 -6.01 3.60
C ALA A 34 -0.14 -5.42 2.40
N LEU A 35 -0.86 -4.31 2.61
CA LEU A 35 -1.59 -3.60 1.55
C LEU A 35 -0.65 -3.10 0.44
N LYS A 36 0.53 -2.60 0.81
CA LYS A 36 1.56 -2.18 -0.15
C LYS A 36 2.05 -3.34 -1.01
N TYR A 37 2.31 -4.50 -0.42
CA TYR A 37 2.73 -5.69 -1.16
C TYR A 37 1.61 -6.26 -2.03
N GLU A 38 0.37 -6.21 -1.55
CA GLU A 38 -0.80 -6.63 -2.29
C GLU A 38 -1.02 -5.76 -3.54
N ALA A 39 -0.93 -4.44 -3.40
CA ALA A 39 -1.01 -3.52 -4.54
C ALA A 39 0.12 -3.77 -5.55
N LEU A 40 1.33 -4.02 -5.06
CA LEU A 40 2.48 -4.33 -5.92
C LEU A 40 2.27 -5.66 -6.66
N ARG A 41 1.71 -6.67 -5.98
CA ARG A 41 1.35 -7.96 -6.58
C ARG A 41 0.26 -7.79 -7.63
N ALA A 42 -0.77 -6.97 -7.38
CA ALA A 42 -1.83 -6.68 -8.34
C ALA A 42 -1.24 -6.13 -9.65
N ILE A 43 -0.34 -5.14 -9.57
CA ILE A 43 0.34 -4.59 -10.75
C ILE A 43 1.22 -5.61 -11.45
N ARG A 44 2.00 -6.41 -10.71
CA ARG A 44 2.83 -7.47 -11.32
C ARG A 44 2.02 -8.58 -11.98
N SER A 45 0.78 -8.77 -11.54
CA SER A 45 -0.12 -9.80 -12.07
C SER A 45 -0.94 -9.34 -13.28
N ILE A 46 -0.74 -8.11 -13.75
CA ILE A 46 -1.38 -7.64 -14.98
C ILE A 46 -0.80 -8.44 -16.13
N ASN A 47 -1.62 -9.35 -16.66
CA ASN A 47 -1.27 -10.10 -17.85
C ASN A 47 -1.60 -9.26 -19.07
N TYR A 48 -0.58 -8.92 -19.84
CA TYR A 48 -0.70 -8.26 -21.12
C TYR A 48 -0.01 -9.13 -22.17
N MET A 49 -0.56 -9.12 -23.38
CA MET A 49 0.02 -9.75 -24.55
C MET A 49 0.00 -8.71 -25.66
N GLY A 50 1.14 -8.50 -26.31
CA GLY A 50 1.17 -7.56 -27.41
C GLY A 50 2.36 -7.75 -28.32
N ASP A 51 2.19 -7.24 -29.54
CA ASP A 51 3.24 -7.10 -30.55
C ASP A 51 3.68 -5.62 -30.61
N ALA A 52 4.72 -5.29 -31.38
CA ALA A 52 5.32 -3.95 -31.47
C ALA A 52 4.30 -2.80 -31.63
N SER A 53 3.12 -3.05 -32.21
CA SER A 53 2.07 -2.05 -32.43
C SER A 53 0.80 -2.21 -31.60
N ASN A 54 0.54 -3.37 -30.97
CA ASN A 54 -0.76 -3.64 -30.33
C ASN A 54 -0.60 -4.39 -29.01
N THR A 55 -0.94 -3.75 -27.90
CA THR A 55 -1.03 -4.37 -26.57
C THR A 55 -2.48 -4.69 -26.23
N GLN A 56 -2.78 -5.96 -25.93
CA GLN A 56 -4.05 -6.40 -25.37
C GLN A 56 -3.87 -6.80 -23.91
N ILE A 57 -4.71 -6.26 -23.03
CA ILE A 57 -4.70 -6.61 -21.61
C ILE A 57 -5.70 -7.75 -21.40
N ILE A 58 -5.21 -8.88 -20.90
CA ILE A 58 -5.96 -10.13 -20.80
C ILE A 58 -6.85 -10.14 -19.53
N SER A 59 -6.49 -9.40 -18.49
CA SER A 59 -7.25 -9.33 -17.23
C SER A 59 -7.53 -7.90 -16.77
N SER A 60 -8.82 -7.59 -16.57
CA SER A 60 -9.34 -6.27 -16.18
C SER A 60 -9.59 -6.12 -14.67
N ASP A 61 -9.62 -7.23 -13.92
CA ASP A 61 -10.08 -7.25 -12.52
C ASP A 61 -9.09 -6.58 -11.54
N LYS A 62 -7.86 -6.28 -11.98
CA LYS A 62 -6.81 -5.70 -11.16
C LYS A 62 -7.02 -4.23 -10.80
N SER A 63 -7.87 -3.53 -11.55
CA SER A 63 -8.24 -2.16 -11.20
C SER A 63 -9.15 -2.10 -9.98
N GLU A 64 -10.10 -3.04 -9.85
CA GLU A 64 -10.98 -3.10 -8.69
C GLU A 64 -10.19 -3.43 -7.42
N GLU A 65 -9.25 -4.38 -7.49
CA GLU A 65 -8.33 -4.71 -6.40
C GLU A 65 -7.56 -3.48 -5.92
N LEU A 66 -6.98 -2.69 -6.83
CA LEU A 66 -6.25 -1.47 -6.49
C LEU A 66 -7.15 -0.39 -5.86
N HIS A 67 -8.39 -0.26 -6.33
CA HIS A 67 -9.37 0.66 -5.76
C HIS A 67 -9.74 0.29 -4.32
N LEU A 68 -9.97 -1.01 -4.06
CA LEU A 68 -10.28 -1.51 -2.71
C LEU A 68 -9.11 -1.29 -1.75
N ILE A 69 -7.88 -1.57 -2.19
CA ILE A 69 -6.67 -1.32 -1.38
C ILE A 69 -6.52 0.18 -1.07
N ALA A 70 -6.81 1.06 -2.03
CA ALA A 70 -6.77 2.50 -1.80
C ALA A 70 -7.80 2.93 -0.75
N SER A 71 -9.01 2.38 -0.79
CA SER A 71 -10.04 2.59 0.22
C SER A 71 -9.59 2.15 1.63
N GLU A 72 -8.94 0.98 1.74
CA GLU A 72 -8.37 0.53 3.00
C GLU A 72 -7.27 1.47 3.53
N LEU A 73 -6.42 2.01 2.65
CA LEU A 73 -5.42 3.00 3.05
C LEU A 73 -6.06 4.29 3.58
N PHE A 74 -7.20 4.70 3.03
CA PHE A 74 -7.97 5.84 3.56
C PHE A 74 -8.55 5.53 4.94
N LEU A 75 -9.13 4.34 5.14
CA LEU A 75 -9.62 3.87 6.44
C LEU A 75 -8.53 3.89 7.51
N LEU A 76 -7.32 3.44 7.16
CA LEU A 76 -6.13 3.46 8.03
C LEU A 76 -5.52 4.85 8.24
N LYS A 77 -6.16 5.91 7.73
CA LYS A 77 -5.72 7.31 7.80
C LYS A 77 -4.41 7.59 7.06
N HIS A 78 -4.05 6.76 6.09
CA HIS A 78 -2.91 6.95 5.20
C HIS A 78 -3.30 7.68 3.91
N LYS A 79 -3.86 8.89 4.06
CA LYS A 79 -4.44 9.66 2.94
C LYS A 79 -3.49 9.84 1.75
N ARG A 80 -2.22 10.19 2.00
CA ARG A 80 -1.23 10.38 0.91
C ARG A 80 -0.98 9.09 0.13
N ALA A 81 -0.90 7.96 0.84
CA ALA A 81 -0.69 6.67 0.20
C ALA A 81 -1.94 6.23 -0.59
N GLY A 82 -3.14 6.44 -0.02
CA GLY A 82 -4.40 6.17 -0.71
C GLY A 82 -4.59 7.01 -1.98
N VAL A 83 -4.27 8.31 -1.94
CA VAL A 83 -4.32 9.20 -3.13
C VAL A 83 -3.36 8.71 -4.21
N SER A 84 -2.10 8.46 -3.87
CA SER A 84 -1.10 8.00 -4.84
C SER A 84 -1.47 6.65 -5.47
N LEU A 85 -2.08 5.74 -4.69
CA LEU A 85 -2.56 4.46 -5.22
C LEU A 85 -3.78 4.65 -6.14
N MET A 86 -4.67 5.59 -5.82
CA MET A 86 -5.81 5.92 -6.66
C MET A 86 -5.39 6.55 -7.99
N GLU A 87 -4.35 7.41 -7.97
CA GLU A 87 -3.75 7.96 -9.20
C GLU A 87 -3.21 6.84 -10.10
N VAL A 88 -2.48 5.88 -9.52
CA VAL A 88 -1.99 4.70 -10.26
C VAL A 88 -3.16 3.88 -10.81
N ASN A 89 -4.24 3.70 -10.04
CA ASN A 89 -5.43 2.99 -10.53
C ASN A 89 -6.12 3.72 -11.70
N ASN A 90 -6.21 5.05 -11.65
CA ASN A 90 -6.78 5.84 -12.75
C ASN A 90 -5.88 5.79 -13.99
N GLU A 91 -4.56 5.85 -13.83
CA GLU A 91 -3.60 5.67 -14.92
C GLU A 91 -3.72 4.27 -15.54
N LEU A 92 -3.91 3.24 -14.72
CA LEU A 92 -4.19 1.86 -15.18
C LEU A 92 -5.48 1.81 -16.01
N LEU A 93 -6.58 2.37 -15.52
CA LEU A 93 -7.86 2.39 -16.23
C LEU A 93 -7.75 3.12 -17.58
N ASN A 94 -7.07 4.25 -17.61
CA ASN A 94 -6.81 5.00 -18.83
C ASN A 94 -5.96 4.18 -19.82
N SER A 95 -4.96 3.45 -19.32
CA SER A 95 -4.13 2.56 -20.14
C SER A 95 -4.94 1.37 -20.69
N ILE A 96 -5.85 0.80 -19.90
CA ILE A 96 -6.78 -0.25 -20.35
C ILE A 96 -7.70 0.28 -21.45
N ALA A 97 -8.25 1.49 -21.29
CA ALA A 97 -9.07 2.12 -22.32
C ALA A 97 -8.26 2.40 -23.60
N ALA A 98 -7.02 2.90 -23.47
CA ALA A 98 -6.13 3.17 -24.59
C ALA A 98 -5.79 1.88 -25.37
N CYS A 99 -5.47 0.78 -24.68
CA CYS A 99 -5.22 -0.52 -25.29
C CYS A 99 -6.44 -1.10 -26.03
N LYS A 100 -7.66 -0.79 -25.59
CA LYS A 100 -8.90 -1.24 -26.26
C LYS A 100 -9.21 -0.44 -27.53
N HIS A 101 -8.85 0.83 -27.58
CA HIS A 101 -9.28 1.75 -28.64
C HIS A 101 -8.16 2.19 -29.59
N SER A 102 -6.89 1.97 -29.25
CA SER A 102 -5.74 2.46 -30.01
C SER A 102 -4.58 1.46 -30.05
N ALA A 103 -3.73 1.60 -31.06
CA ALA A 103 -2.47 0.88 -31.20
C ALA A 103 -1.48 1.33 -30.11
N TYR A 104 -1.61 0.75 -28.91
CA TYR A 104 -0.77 1.08 -27.77
C TYR A 104 0.51 0.22 -27.80
N PRO A 105 1.70 0.81 -27.94
CA PRO A 105 2.95 0.06 -28.06
C PRO A 105 3.36 -0.58 -26.74
N VAL A 106 3.74 -1.86 -26.78
CA VAL A 106 4.06 -2.67 -25.60
C VAL A 106 5.19 -2.06 -24.76
N ASP A 107 6.20 -1.49 -25.41
CA ASP A 107 7.35 -0.88 -24.72
C ASP A 107 6.94 0.27 -23.79
N THR A 108 5.92 1.04 -24.18
CA THR A 108 5.40 2.12 -23.33
C THR A 108 4.63 1.59 -22.13
N PHE A 109 3.90 0.48 -22.31
CA PHE A 109 3.17 -0.18 -21.24
C PHE A 109 4.12 -0.80 -20.21
N ILE A 110 5.21 -1.43 -20.66
CA ILE A 110 6.23 -2.00 -19.77
C ILE A 110 6.86 -0.91 -18.89
N LYS A 111 7.20 0.24 -19.49
CA LYS A 111 7.72 1.40 -18.74
C LYS A 111 6.72 1.89 -17.71
N GLN A 112 5.44 2.05 -18.07
CA GLN A 112 4.40 2.45 -17.13
C GLN A 112 4.23 1.47 -15.97
N ILE A 113 4.24 0.16 -16.23
CA ILE A 113 4.21 -0.84 -15.16
C ILE A 113 5.40 -0.65 -14.21
N SER A 114 6.60 -0.42 -14.73
CA SER A 114 7.78 -0.19 -13.89
C SER A 114 7.67 1.09 -13.06
N ASP A 115 7.12 2.15 -13.63
CA ASP A 115 6.90 3.43 -12.94
C ASP A 115 5.85 3.28 -11.83
N TRP A 116 4.75 2.59 -12.10
CA TRP A 116 3.74 2.29 -11.09
C TRP A 116 4.31 1.46 -9.95
N GLN A 117 5.12 0.43 -10.26
CA GLN A 117 5.81 -0.34 -9.23
C GLN A 117 6.76 0.52 -8.39
N ALA A 118 7.50 1.45 -9.00
CA ALA A 118 8.38 2.37 -8.28
C ALA A 118 7.59 3.31 -7.35
N ARG A 119 6.47 3.87 -7.82
CA ARG A 119 5.57 4.70 -7.02
C ARG A 119 4.98 3.94 -5.83
N ILE A 120 4.51 2.71 -6.04
CA ILE A 120 4.00 1.85 -4.97
C ILE A 120 5.11 1.55 -3.94
N ARG A 121 6.33 1.25 -4.38
CA ARG A 121 7.47 1.04 -3.47
C ARG A 121 7.83 2.30 -2.67
N ALA A 122 7.61 3.48 -3.23
CA ALA A 122 7.85 4.76 -2.56
C ALA A 122 6.74 5.17 -1.57
N LEU A 123 5.63 4.44 -1.48
CA LEU A 123 4.56 4.74 -0.53
C LEU A 123 5.08 4.73 0.91
N LYS A 124 4.77 5.82 1.63
CA LYS A 124 5.16 6.04 3.03
C LYS A 124 3.93 6.04 3.94
N VAL A 125 4.16 5.58 5.16
CA VAL A 125 3.18 5.63 6.26
C VAL A 125 2.84 7.10 6.57
N GLY A 126 1.57 7.36 6.90
CA GLY A 126 1.11 8.72 7.22
C GLY A 126 1.77 9.30 8.48
N ARG A 127 1.96 10.63 8.51
CA ARG A 127 2.64 11.39 9.59
C ARG A 127 2.09 11.22 11.01
N ARG A 128 0.91 10.61 11.19
CA ARG A 128 0.35 10.31 12.52
C ARG A 128 0.91 9.03 13.15
N PHE A 129 1.82 8.35 12.46
CA PHE A 129 2.65 7.30 13.05
C PHE A 129 3.89 7.92 13.71
N PHE A 130 3.82 8.11 15.03
CA PHE A 130 4.99 8.32 15.86
C PHE A 130 5.33 6.98 16.49
N LEU A 131 6.49 6.40 16.15
CA LEU A 131 7.03 5.29 16.93
C LEU A 131 7.59 5.89 18.23
N PRO A 132 7.53 5.14 19.35
CA PRO A 132 8.10 5.59 20.62
C PRO A 132 9.63 5.86 20.56
N TRP A 133 10.30 5.47 19.46
CA TRP A 133 11.74 5.64 19.21
C TRP A 133 12.11 6.59 18.05
N GLY A 134 11.14 7.32 17.46
CA GLY A 134 11.41 8.31 16.39
C GLY A 134 10.93 7.92 14.97
N GLN A 135 11.09 8.82 14.00
CA GLN A 135 10.63 8.65 12.60
C GLN A 135 11.60 7.79 11.77
N ILE A 136 11.06 7.01 10.82
CA ILE A 136 11.81 6.27 9.78
C ILE A 136 12.00 7.18 8.55
#